data_AF-A0A3R9VTT6-F1
#
_entry.id   AF-A0A3R9VTT6-F1
#
_cell.length_a   1.000
_cell.length_b   1.000
_cell.length_c   1.000
_cell.angle_alpha   90.00
_cell.angle_beta   90.00
_cell.angle_gamma   90.00
#
_symmetry.space_group_name_H-M   'P 1'
#
loop_
_entity.id
_entity.type
_entity.pdbx_description
1 polymer ?
#
loop_
_entity_poly.entity_id
_entity_poly.type
_entity_poly.pdbx_seq_one_letter_code
_entity_poly.pdbx_strand_id
1 'polypeptide(L)' 'TRVAVEPRHASWWTPDVRSVLTDRGAALCWADRGSRPVTPLWRTTDWGYVRFHQGRAAPWPAYGRTALRSW' A
#
# COMPACT_ATOMS: atom_id res chain seq x y z
N THR A 1 -2.00 19.80 4.39
CA THR A 1 -1.77 18.56 5.16
C THR A 1 -1.70 17.38 4.21
N ARG A 2 -0.81 16.41 4.45
CA ARG A 2 -0.72 15.15 3.68
C ARG A 2 -1.50 14.05 4.41
N VAL A 3 -2.43 13.38 3.72
CA VAL A 3 -3.28 12.31 4.27
C VAL A 3 -3.08 11.02 3.47
N ALA A 4 -2.81 9.92 4.18
CA ALA A 4 -2.78 8.57 3.61
C ALA A 4 -3.97 7.76 4.14
N VAL A 5 -4.60 6.97 3.28
CA VAL A 5 -5.74 6.10 3.63
C VAL A 5 -5.38 4.65 3.30
N GLU A 6 -5.63 3.74 4.24
CA GLU A 6 -5.26 2.33 4.09
C GLU A 6 -6.46 1.40 4.33
N PRO A 7 -7.29 1.15 3.30
CA PRO A 7 -8.40 0.22 3.43
C PRO A 7 -7.92 -1.23 3.66
N ARG A 8 -8.74 -2.02 4.35
CA ARG A 8 -8.40 -3.37 4.80
C ARG A 8 -9.18 -4.48 4.11
N HIS A 9 -10.13 -4.12 3.25
CA HIS A 9 -11.08 -5.07 2.65
C HIS A 9 -11.18 -4.85 1.14
N ALA A 10 -11.37 -5.93 0.38
CA ALA A 10 -11.34 -5.89 -1.08
C ALA A 10 -12.48 -5.07 -1.70
N SER A 11 -13.58 -4.88 -0.97
CA SER A 11 -14.72 -4.05 -1.41
C SER A 11 -14.36 -2.57 -1.61
N TRP A 12 -13.20 -2.11 -1.14
CA TRP A 12 -12.72 -0.74 -1.36
C TRP A 12 -12.03 -0.55 -2.71
N TRP A 13 -11.74 -1.62 -3.45
CA TRP A 13 -11.03 -1.56 -4.73
C TRP A 13 -11.97 -1.25 -5.89
N THR A 14 -12.65 -0.10 -5.81
CA THR A 14 -13.56 0.36 -6.85
C THR A 14 -13.02 1.63 -7.53
N PRO A 15 -13.43 1.89 -8.79
CA PRO A 15 -13.14 3.16 -9.46
C PRO A 15 -13.61 4.39 -8.66
N ASP A 16 -14.76 4.30 -7.98
CA ASP A 16 -15.33 5.41 -7.21
C ASP A 16 -14.43 5.79 -6.01
N VAL A 17 -13.95 4.79 -5.26
CA VAL A 17 -13.01 5.02 -4.16
C VAL A 17 -11.71 5.63 -4.69
N ARG A 18 -11.20 5.14 -5.83
CA ARG A 18 -10.02 5.73 -6.47
C ARG A 18 -10.24 7.19 -6.84
N SER A 19 -11.41 7.54 -7.38
CA SER A 19 -11.75 8.94 -7.72
C SER A 19 -11.72 9.80 -6.48
N VAL A 20 -12.42 9.40 -5.41
CA VAL A 20 -12.46 10.17 -4.16
C VAL A 20 -11.05 10.43 -3.60
N LEU A 21 -10.16 9.44 -3.62
CA LEU A 21 -8.78 9.64 -3.16
C LEU A 21 -8.01 10.63 -4.06
N THR A 22 -8.20 10.51 -5.38
CA THR A 22 -7.55 11.40 -6.37
C THR A 22 -8.04 12.84 -6.25
N ASP A 23 -9.35 13.04 -6.18
CA ASP A 23 -9.99 14.36 -6.08
C ASP A 23 -9.61 15.10 -4.80
N ARG A 24 -9.24 14.35 -3.76
CA ARG A 24 -8.79 14.89 -2.46
C ARG A 24 -7.28 14.96 -2.30
N GLY A 25 -6.50 14.53 -3.31
CA GLY A 25 -5.04 14.46 -3.21
C GLY A 25 -4.56 13.56 -2.07
N ALA A 26 -5.36 12.56 -1.67
CA ALA A 26 -5.03 11.63 -0.60
C ALA A 26 -4.29 10.42 -1.18
N ALA A 27 -3.20 10.00 -0.52
CA ALA A 27 -2.47 8.82 -0.94
C ALA A 27 -3.24 7.55 -0.55
N LEU A 28 -3.51 6.67 -1.52
CA LEU A 28 -3.74 5.26 -1.21
C LEU A 28 -2.45 4.71 -0.62
N CYS A 29 -2.50 4.23 0.62
CA CYS A 29 -1.35 3.55 1.20
C CYS A 29 -1.15 2.19 0.51
N TRP A 30 0.02 2.02 -0.11
CA TRP A 30 0.43 0.73 -0.64
C TRP A 30 0.89 -0.15 0.52
N ALA A 31 0.17 -1.24 0.77
CA ALA A 31 0.46 -2.11 1.90
C ALA A 31 1.09 -3.41 1.43
N ASP A 32 2.06 -3.89 2.21
CA ASP A 32 2.63 -5.22 2.08
C ASP A 32 2.25 -6.08 3.28
N ARG A 33 1.90 -7.35 3.03
CA ARG A 33 1.89 -8.40 4.04
C ARG A 33 2.39 -9.69 3.42
N GLY A 34 3.30 -10.36 4.12
CA GLY A 34 3.91 -11.59 3.62
C GLY A 34 4.82 -11.33 2.42
N SER A 35 5.52 -10.19 2.39
CA SER A 35 6.41 -9.81 1.27
C SER A 35 5.68 -9.76 -0.08
N ARG A 36 4.40 -9.37 -0.07
CA ARG A 36 3.56 -9.15 -1.24
C ARG A 36 2.70 -7.90 -1.06
N PRO A 37 2.47 -7.10 -2.12
CA PRO A 37 1.43 -6.08 -2.12
C PRO A 37 0.06 -6.69 -1.83
N VAL A 38 -0.73 -6.03 -0.98
CA VAL A 38 -2.12 -6.41 -0.65
C VAL A 38 -3.15 -5.33 -0.99
N THR A 39 -2.70 -4.21 -1.56
CA THR A 39 -3.56 -3.15 -2.10
C THR A 39 -3.21 -2.88 -3.56
N PRO A 40 -4.14 -2.33 -4.36
CA PRO A 40 -3.81 -1.85 -5.70
C PRO A 40 -2.71 -0.78 -5.65
N LEU A 41 -1.76 -0.81 -6.59
CA LEU A 41 -0.69 0.20 -6.69
C LEU A 41 -1.16 1.45 -7.44
N TRP A 42 -2.35 1.97 -7.09
CA TRP A 42 -2.87 3.20 -7.69
C TRP A 42 -2.10 4.40 -7.17
N ARG A 43 -1.70 5.28 -8.09
CA ARG A 43 -1.21 6.61 -7.77
C ARG A 43 -2.41 7.57 -7.71
N THR A 44 -2.78 7.98 -6.50
CA THR A 44 -3.92 8.89 -6.24
C THR A 44 -3.48 10.28 -5.80
N THR A 45 -2.18 10.53 -5.67
CA THR A 45 -1.64 11.86 -5.37
C THR A 45 -0.19 11.96 -5.86
N ASP A 46 0.42 13.14 -5.71
CA ASP A 46 1.79 13.42 -6.18
C ASP A 46 2.88 12.82 -5.27
N TRP A 47 2.50 12.39 -4.06
CA TRP A 47 3.35 11.68 -3.09
C TRP A 47 2.82 10.26 -2.79
N GLY A 48 3.68 9.42 -2.19
CA GLY A 48 3.34 8.03 -1.87
C GLY A 48 3.51 7.70 -0.38
N TYR A 49 2.78 6.69 0.08
CA TYR A 49 2.97 6.09 1.41
C TYR A 49 2.95 4.57 1.28
N VAL A 50 4.00 3.92 1.76
CA VAL A 50 4.13 2.45 1.73
C VAL A 50 4.21 1.93 3.16
N ARG A 51 3.46 0.86 3.47
CA ARG A 51 3.45 0.27 4.81
C ARG A 51 3.71 -1.24 4.79
N PHE A 52 4.86 -1.61 5.35
CA PHE A 52 5.31 -2.99 5.50
C PHE A 52 4.78 -3.58 6.81
N HIS A 53 3.89 -4.58 6.73
CA HIS A 53 3.32 -5.21 7.93
C HIS A 53 4.12 -6.42 8.40
N GLN A 54 4.64 -7.21 7.46
CA GLN A 54 5.27 -8.50 7.78
C GLN A 54 6.01 -9.07 6.57
N GLY A 55 7.27 -9.44 6.75
CA GLY A 55 8.03 -10.18 5.75
C GLY A 55 7.93 -11.70 5.91
N ARG A 56 8.66 -12.42 5.06
CA ARG A 56 8.74 -13.91 5.06
C ARG A 56 10.14 -14.45 5.35
N ALA A 57 11.13 -13.60 5.56
CA ALA A 57 12.50 -14.04 5.82
C ALA A 57 12.70 -14.48 7.27
N ALA A 58 13.72 -15.30 7.50
CA ALA A 58 14.19 -15.67 8.82
C ALA A 58 15.24 -14.65 9.33
N PRO A 59 15.20 -14.26 10.62
CA PRO A 59 14.17 -14.59 11.58
C PRO A 59 12.82 -13.92 11.23
N TRP A 60 11.72 -14.65 11.39
CA TRP A 60 10.38 -14.08 11.16
C TRP A 60 10.12 -12.94 12.16
N PRO A 61 9.48 -11.81 11.78
CA PRO A 61 8.86 -11.49 10.49
C PRO A 61 9.73 -10.63 9.55
N ALA A 62 11.04 -10.87 9.45
CA ALA A 62 11.93 -10.03 8.66
C ALA A 62 11.60 -10.02 7.16
N TYR A 63 12.02 -8.95 6.49
CA TYR A 63 11.99 -8.87 5.03
C TYR A 63 13.29 -9.38 4.42
N GLY A 64 13.17 -10.23 3.40
CA GLY A 64 14.32 -10.66 2.61
C GLY A 64 14.75 -9.57 1.64
N ARG A 65 16.05 -9.53 1.29
CA ARG A 65 16.60 -8.53 0.36
C ARG A 65 15.89 -8.49 -0.99
N THR A 66 15.45 -9.65 -1.50
CA THR A 66 14.70 -9.72 -2.76
C THR A 66 13.35 -9.02 -2.67
N ALA A 67 12.61 -9.20 -1.57
CA ALA A 67 11.34 -8.51 -1.36
C ALA A 67 11.53 -7.00 -1.24
N LEU A 68 12.56 -6.55 -0.53
CA LEU A 68 12.86 -5.12 -0.40
C LEU A 68 13.31 -4.48 -1.71
N ARG A 69 13.96 -5.23 -2.61
CA ARG A 69 14.38 -4.73 -3.93
C ARG A 69 13.26 -4.69 -4.96
N SER A 70 12.22 -5.51 -4.79
CA SER A 70 11.06 -5.52 -5.71
C SER A 70 10.02 -4.46 -5.40
N TRP A 71 10.13 -3.83 -4.23
CA TRP A 71 9.37 -2.65 -3.83
C TRP A 71 10.12 -1.38 -4.25
#